data_AF-A0A1X4I0K9-F1
#
_entry.id   AF-A0A1X4I0K9-F1
#
_cell.length_a   1.000
_cell.length_b   1.000
_cell.length_c   1.000
_cell.angle_alpha   90.00
_cell.angle_beta   90.00
_cell.angle_gamma   90.00
#
_symmetry.space_group_name_H-M   'P 1'
#
loop_
_entity.id
_entity.type
_entity.pdbx_description
1 polymer ?
#
loop_
_entity_poly.entity_id
_entity_poly.type
_entity_poly.pdbx_seq_one_letter_code
_entity_poly.pdbx_strand_id
1 'polypeptide(L)'
;MTEIQTASLCRVTVRAPARTVDLAVPSDVPVADLLPTVIGYGGDDLEESGLEHGGWVLQRLGGPPLDPESTLDSLGLRDGEDLYLRPRTEALPEVHIDDLVDGIADGMGRRPHGWSPEAGRRLLRGLAAATLTLGIVLLAMPGTAGWVRAVAASAAGLLLIAGAGSASRAVGDAGAGSVLGLMA
;
A
#
# COMPACT_ATOMS: atom_id res chain seq x y z
N MET A 1 56.97 -19.94 -3.29
CA MET A 1 55.80 -20.82 -3.15
C MET A 1 54.60 -19.90 -3.30
N THR A 2 54.13 -19.72 -4.53
CA THR A 2 53.02 -18.79 -4.82
C THR A 2 51.75 -19.55 -4.55
N GLU A 3 51.14 -19.26 -3.41
CA GLU A 3 49.85 -19.80 -3.03
C GLU A 3 48.82 -19.20 -4.00
N ILE A 4 48.33 -20.02 -4.94
CA ILE A 4 47.17 -19.66 -5.74
C ILE A 4 46.00 -19.78 -4.77
N GLN A 5 45.68 -18.69 -4.06
CA GLN A 5 44.40 -18.57 -3.38
C GLN A 5 43.34 -18.78 -4.47
N THR A 6 42.64 -19.90 -4.41
CA THR A 6 41.46 -20.15 -5.22
C THR A 6 40.45 -19.08 -4.84
N ALA A 7 40.31 -18.05 -5.68
CA ALA A 7 39.31 -17.00 -5.49
C ALA A 7 37.94 -17.67 -5.28
N SER A 8 37.34 -17.43 -4.12
CA SER A 8 36.01 -17.96 -3.81
C SER A 8 35.02 -17.30 -4.77
N LEU A 9 34.41 -18.09 -5.64
CA LEU A 9 33.43 -17.60 -6.61
C LEU A 9 32.04 -17.54 -5.95
N CYS A 10 31.31 -16.47 -6.22
CA CYS A 10 29.90 -16.32 -5.89
C CYS A 10 29.09 -16.14 -7.17
N ARG A 11 28.06 -16.96 -7.36
CA ARG A 11 27.13 -16.83 -8.48
C ARG A 11 26.05 -15.81 -8.11
N VAL A 12 25.93 -14.73 -8.86
CA VAL A 12 24.91 -13.70 -8.65
C VAL A 12 24.07 -13.52 -9.91
N THR A 13 22.79 -13.27 -9.72
CA THR A 13 21.86 -12.94 -10.81
C THR A 13 21.69 -11.44 -10.84
N VAL A 14 22.22 -10.77 -11.87
CA VAL A 14 22.07 -9.31 -12.02
C VAL A 14 20.92 -9.01 -12.97
N ARG A 15 19.92 -8.31 -12.44
CA ARG A 15 18.78 -7.77 -13.20
C ARG A 15 19.08 -6.35 -13.64
N ALA A 16 19.49 -6.19 -14.89
CA ALA A 16 19.62 -4.89 -15.55
C ALA A 16 18.28 -4.46 -16.17
N PRO A 17 18.11 -3.18 -16.54
CA PRO A 17 16.85 -2.67 -17.10
C PRO A 17 16.37 -3.42 -18.35
N ALA A 18 17.29 -3.85 -19.22
CA ALA A 18 16.97 -4.49 -20.49
C ALA A 18 17.01 -6.03 -20.43
N ARG A 19 17.85 -6.61 -19.57
CA ARG A 19 18.05 -8.07 -19.47
C ARG A 19 18.52 -8.51 -18.09
N THR A 20 18.36 -9.80 -17.81
CA THR A 20 18.91 -10.46 -16.62
C THR A 20 20.12 -11.30 -17.02
N VAL A 21 21.19 -11.26 -16.24
CA VAL A 21 22.44 -11.98 -16.51
C VAL A 21 22.92 -12.68 -15.24
N ASP A 22 23.29 -13.95 -15.36
CA ASP A 22 23.88 -14.71 -14.27
C ASP A 22 25.41 -14.70 -14.43
N LEU A 23 26.10 -14.23 -13.39
CA LEU A 23 27.56 -14.07 -13.40
C LEU A 23 28.17 -14.81 -12.21
N ALA A 24 29.25 -15.55 -12.47
CA ALA A 24 30.13 -16.05 -11.42
C ALA A 24 31.26 -15.05 -11.23
N VAL A 25 31.26 -14.37 -10.07
CA VAL A 25 32.21 -13.30 -9.75
C VAL A 25 33.05 -13.66 -8.51
N PRO A 26 34.30 -13.22 -8.41
CA PRO A 26 35.09 -13.38 -7.20
C PRO A 26 34.43 -12.67 -6.02
N SER A 27 34.28 -13.36 -4.90
CA SER A 27 33.62 -12.84 -3.69
C SER A 27 34.51 -11.97 -2.82
N ASP A 28 35.82 -12.01 -3.06
CA ASP A 28 36.88 -11.26 -2.40
C ASP A 28 37.21 -9.93 -3.09
N VAL A 29 36.56 -9.62 -4.22
CA VAL A 29 36.75 -8.38 -4.99
C VAL A 29 35.69 -7.34 -4.58
N PRO A 30 36.06 -6.05 -4.43
CA PRO A 30 35.11 -4.98 -4.15
C PRO A 30 34.02 -4.84 -5.22
N VAL A 31 32.83 -4.43 -4.80
CA VAL A 31 31.69 -4.22 -5.72
C VAL A 31 32.02 -3.18 -6.80
N ALA A 32 32.81 -2.14 -6.48
CA ALA A 32 33.25 -1.12 -7.43
C ALA A 32 34.02 -1.69 -8.63
N ASP A 33 34.85 -2.70 -8.40
CA ASP A 33 35.69 -3.32 -9.43
C ASP A 33 34.90 -4.29 -10.31
N LEU A 34 33.82 -4.87 -9.76
CA LEU A 34 32.91 -5.76 -10.49
C LEU A 34 31.94 -4.97 -11.38
N LEU A 35 31.58 -3.74 -10.97
CA LEU A 35 30.53 -2.95 -11.60
C LEU A 35 30.74 -2.70 -13.12
N PRO A 36 31.95 -2.34 -13.62
CA PRO A 36 32.17 -2.16 -15.05
C PRO A 36 31.91 -3.43 -15.86
N THR A 37 32.30 -4.59 -15.31
CA THR A 37 32.08 -5.89 -15.96
C THR A 37 30.59 -6.21 -16.00
N VAL A 38 29.87 -5.97 -14.89
CA VAL A 38 28.43 -6.16 -14.80
C VAL A 38 27.67 -5.25 -15.77
N ILE A 39 28.08 -3.98 -15.91
CA ILE A 39 27.50 -3.02 -16.85
C ILE A 39 27.70 -3.51 -18.29
N GLY A 40 28.93 -3.94 -18.65
CA GLY A 40 29.23 -4.46 -19.99
C GLY A 40 28.37 -5.68 -20.37
N TYR A 41 28.04 -6.53 -19.39
CA TYR A 41 27.10 -7.63 -19.62
C TYR A 41 25.62 -7.24 -19.50
N GLY A 42 25.27 -6.10 -18.90
CA GLY A 42 23.89 -5.73 -18.59
C GLY A 42 23.05 -5.22 -19.77
N GLY A 43 23.67 -4.79 -20.87
CA GLY A 43 22.95 -4.16 -22.00
C GLY A 43 23.87 -3.33 -22.89
N ASP A 44 23.43 -3.07 -24.11
CA ASP A 44 24.06 -2.06 -24.97
C ASP A 44 23.64 -0.67 -24.44
N ASP A 45 24.53 0.32 -24.51
CA ASP A 45 24.34 1.73 -24.07
C ASP A 45 24.17 2.00 -22.54
N LEU A 46 24.37 1.00 -21.67
CA LEU A 46 24.38 1.24 -20.21
C LEU A 46 25.53 2.15 -19.76
N GLU A 47 26.69 2.08 -20.43
CA GLU A 47 27.83 2.93 -20.13
C GLU A 47 27.54 4.41 -20.43
N GLU A 48 26.90 4.69 -21.57
CA GLU A 48 26.54 6.04 -22.02
C GLU A 48 25.41 6.62 -21.17
N SER A 49 24.35 5.85 -20.92
CA SER A 49 23.26 6.26 -20.03
C SER A 49 23.69 6.44 -18.57
N GLY A 50 24.78 5.81 -18.14
CA GLY A 50 25.36 6.01 -16.80
C GLY A 50 25.80 7.46 -16.54
N LEU A 51 26.17 8.21 -17.59
CA LEU A 51 26.59 9.61 -17.49
C LEU A 51 25.43 10.54 -17.12
N GLU A 52 24.22 10.24 -17.58
CA GLU A 52 23.03 11.06 -17.33
C GLU A 52 22.47 10.87 -15.91
N HIS A 53 22.71 9.70 -15.30
CA HIS A 53 22.10 9.28 -14.04
C HIS A 53 23.08 9.19 -12.85
N GLY A 54 24.29 9.74 -13.00
CA GLY A 54 25.30 9.76 -11.93
C GLY A 54 25.91 8.40 -11.60
N GLY A 55 25.88 7.46 -12.55
CA GLY A 55 26.41 6.11 -12.44
C GLY A 55 25.38 5.05 -12.05
N TRP A 56 25.86 3.81 -11.98
CA TRP A 56 25.07 2.64 -11.63
C TRP A 56 25.38 2.18 -10.22
N VAL A 57 24.40 1.57 -9.56
CA VAL A 57 24.56 0.90 -8.28
C VAL A 57 23.94 -0.50 -8.33
N LEU A 58 24.54 -1.43 -7.59
CA LEU A 58 23.95 -2.74 -7.33
C LEU A 58 23.21 -2.68 -5.99
N GLN A 59 22.00 -3.23 -5.95
CA GLN A 59 21.21 -3.28 -4.73
C GLN A 59 20.43 -4.59 -4.63
N ARG A 60 20.20 -5.05 -3.40
CA ARG A 60 19.25 -6.14 -3.11
C ARG A 60 17.82 -5.62 -3.26
N LEU A 61 16.86 -6.52 -3.50
CA LEU A 61 15.45 -6.12 -3.55
C LEU A 61 15.00 -5.53 -2.21
N GLY A 62 14.64 -4.25 -2.20
CA GLY A 62 14.15 -3.54 -1.02
C GLY A 62 15.21 -3.16 0.01
N GLY A 63 16.49 -3.41 -0.28
CA GLY A 63 17.63 -2.97 0.54
C GLY A 63 18.31 -1.72 -0.04
N PRO A 64 19.20 -1.08 0.74
CA PRO A 64 20.00 0.03 0.23
C PRO A 64 20.97 -0.43 -0.86
N PRO A 65 21.52 0.50 -1.67
CA PRO A 65 22.66 0.24 -2.53
C PRO A 65 23.80 -0.44 -1.77
N LEU A 66 24.40 -1.44 -2.40
CA LEU A 66 25.61 -2.09 -1.89
C LEU A 66 26.74 -1.07 -1.82
N ASP A 67 27.52 -1.15 -0.75
CA ASP A 67 28.71 -0.30 -0.58
C ASP A 67 29.77 -0.66 -1.64
N PRO A 68 30.22 0.28 -2.48
CA PRO A 68 31.19 0.02 -3.55
C PRO A 68 32.54 -0.48 -3.04
N GLU A 69 32.96 -0.09 -1.82
CA GLU A 69 34.25 -0.48 -1.22
C GLU A 69 34.20 -1.86 -0.56
N SER A 70 33.00 -2.39 -0.35
CA SER A 70 32.80 -3.68 0.31
C SER A 70 32.88 -4.84 -0.69
N THR A 71 33.35 -6.00 -0.22
CA THR A 71 33.38 -7.25 -1.01
C THR A 71 32.06 -8.01 -0.86
N LEU A 72 31.75 -8.91 -1.81
CA LEU A 72 30.53 -9.72 -1.73
C LEU A 72 30.48 -10.58 -0.45
N ASP A 73 31.63 -11.09 -0.02
CA ASP A 73 31.73 -11.88 1.22
C ASP A 73 31.44 -11.03 2.47
N SER A 74 31.97 -9.79 2.52
CA SER A 74 31.71 -8.86 3.63
C SER A 74 30.25 -8.42 3.72
N LEU A 75 29.56 -8.33 2.57
CA LEU A 75 28.14 -8.01 2.45
C LEU A 75 27.24 -9.26 2.70
N GLY A 76 27.85 -10.42 2.91
CA GLY A 76 27.17 -11.70 3.13
C GLY A 76 26.34 -12.15 1.94
N LEU A 77 26.77 -11.84 0.71
CA LEU A 77 26.13 -12.25 -0.53
C LEU A 77 26.40 -13.72 -0.80
N ARG A 78 25.33 -14.51 -0.93
CA ARG A 78 25.40 -15.96 -1.17
C ARG A 78 25.17 -16.29 -2.63
N ASP A 79 25.60 -17.51 -3.00
CA ASP A 79 25.34 -18.08 -4.30
C ASP A 79 23.83 -18.10 -4.64
N GLY A 80 23.50 -17.57 -5.81
CA GLY A 80 22.15 -17.47 -6.36
C GLY A 80 21.36 -16.24 -5.93
N GLU A 81 21.97 -15.26 -5.26
CA GLU A 81 21.26 -14.03 -4.91
C GLU A 81 20.97 -13.14 -6.13
N ASP A 82 19.78 -12.53 -6.10
CA ASP A 82 19.31 -11.57 -7.09
C ASP A 82 19.74 -10.14 -6.70
N LEU A 83 20.52 -9.51 -7.58
CA LEU A 83 20.94 -8.12 -7.50
C LEU A 83 20.28 -7.31 -8.62
N TYR A 84 19.94 -6.06 -8.31
CA TYR A 84 19.33 -5.14 -9.26
C TYR A 84 20.33 -4.05 -9.62
N LEU A 85 20.61 -3.92 -10.91
CA LEU A 85 21.44 -2.85 -11.44
C LEU A 85 20.53 -1.64 -11.70
N ARG A 86 20.74 -0.56 -10.96
CA ARG A 86 19.85 0.61 -10.97
C ARG A 86 20.63 1.93 -11.09
N PRO A 87 20.05 2.96 -11.72
CA PRO A 87 20.67 4.27 -11.78
C PRO A 87 20.81 4.84 -10.36
N ARG A 88 21.92 5.52 -10.05
CA ARG A 88 22.19 6.03 -8.70
C ARG A 88 21.14 7.05 -8.23
N THR A 89 20.60 7.83 -9.15
CA THR A 89 19.48 8.77 -8.90
C THR A 89 18.14 8.08 -8.62
N GLU A 90 17.99 6.79 -8.96
CA GLU A 90 16.77 5.99 -8.80
C GLU A 90 16.99 4.75 -7.93
N ALA A 91 18.01 4.79 -7.05
CA ALA A 91 18.23 3.79 -6.02
C ALA A 91 16.97 3.64 -5.17
N LEU A 92 16.59 2.39 -4.87
CA LEU A 92 15.38 2.15 -4.09
C LEU A 92 15.64 2.63 -2.65
N PRO A 93 14.73 3.40 -2.05
CA PRO A 93 14.80 3.65 -0.63
C PRO A 93 14.65 2.31 0.11
N GLU A 94 15.32 2.19 1.25
CA GLU A 94 15.18 1.03 2.13
C GLU A 94 13.69 0.82 2.45
N VAL A 95 13.22 -0.42 2.29
CA VAL A 95 11.84 -0.78 2.58
C VAL A 95 11.66 -0.79 4.09
N HIS A 96 11.30 0.38 4.63
CA HIS A 96 10.88 0.55 6.01
C HIS A 96 9.38 0.31 6.10
N ILE A 97 8.98 -0.94 6.34
CA ILE A 97 7.59 -1.24 6.70
C ILE A 97 7.48 -1.09 8.22
N ASP A 98 7.16 0.13 8.64
CA ASP A 98 7.05 0.51 10.05
C ASP A 98 5.83 -0.14 10.74
N ASP A 99 4.84 -0.57 9.95
CA ASP A 99 3.66 -1.23 10.48
C ASP A 99 3.11 -2.29 9.50
N LEU A 100 3.36 -3.56 9.83
CA LEU A 100 2.79 -4.71 9.10
C LEU A 100 1.25 -4.70 9.16
N VAL A 101 0.65 -4.03 10.15
CA VAL A 101 -0.80 -3.92 10.31
C VAL A 101 -1.40 -3.01 9.22
N ASP A 102 -0.78 -1.88 8.94
CA ASP A 102 -1.22 -0.96 7.88
C ASP A 102 -1.07 -1.57 6.48
N GLY A 103 0.01 -2.34 6.25
CA GLY A 103 0.21 -3.06 4.98
C GLY A 103 -0.86 -4.13 4.71
N ILE A 104 -1.32 -4.84 5.75
CA ILE A 104 -2.40 -5.83 5.64
C ILE A 104 -3.76 -5.15 5.45
N ALA A 105 -3.98 -4.00 6.10
CA ALA A 105 -5.20 -3.22 5.95
C ALA A 105 -5.37 -2.69 4.51
N ASP A 106 -4.31 -2.14 3.91
CA ASP A 106 -4.34 -1.68 2.51
C ASP A 106 -4.51 -2.87 1.53
N GLY A 107 -3.86 -4.00 1.81
CA GLY A 107 -4.00 -5.23 1.03
C GLY A 107 -5.42 -5.81 1.04
N MET A 108 -6.14 -5.73 2.16
CA MET A 108 -7.53 -6.17 2.24
C MET A 108 -8.52 -5.21 1.57
N GLY A 109 -8.21 -3.91 1.52
CA GLY A 109 -9.04 -2.89 0.86
C GLY A 109 -9.16 -3.05 -0.66
N ARG A 110 -8.19 -3.73 -1.30
CA ARG A 110 -8.10 -3.89 -2.77
C ARG A 110 -8.92 -5.06 -3.32
N ARG A 111 -9.74 -5.74 -2.51
CA ARG A 111 -10.62 -6.81 -2.99
C ARG A 111 -11.82 -6.21 -3.76
N PRO A 112 -12.04 -6.56 -5.04
CA PRO A 112 -13.06 -5.93 -5.90
C PRO A 112 -14.52 -6.18 -5.46
N HIS A 113 -14.76 -7.13 -4.55
CA HIS A 113 -16.08 -7.48 -4.02
C HIS A 113 -16.14 -7.40 -2.48
N GLY A 114 -15.25 -6.62 -1.87
CA GLY A 114 -15.20 -6.43 -0.42
C GLY A 114 -16.31 -5.51 0.10
N TRP A 115 -16.69 -5.68 1.37
CA TRP A 115 -17.59 -4.76 2.06
C TRP A 115 -16.92 -3.39 2.18
N SER A 116 -17.33 -2.44 1.33
CA SER A 116 -16.79 -1.07 1.39
C SER A 116 -17.47 -0.24 2.47
N PRO A 117 -16.77 0.75 3.05
CA PRO A 117 -17.38 1.73 3.96
C PRO A 117 -18.61 2.41 3.35
N GLU A 118 -18.58 2.71 2.05
CA GLU A 118 -19.72 3.26 1.30
C GLU A 118 -20.91 2.30 1.25
N ALA A 119 -20.68 1.00 1.01
CA ALA A 119 -21.73 -0.01 1.01
C ALA A 119 -22.38 -0.14 2.39
N GLY A 120 -21.58 -0.16 3.45
CA GLY A 120 -22.05 -0.15 4.83
C GLY A 120 -22.91 1.08 5.15
N ARG A 121 -22.44 2.28 4.79
CA ARG A 121 -23.21 3.54 5.00
C ARG A 121 -24.55 3.52 4.25
N ARG A 122 -24.59 3.06 3.00
CA ARG A 122 -25.84 2.95 2.24
C ARG A 122 -26.84 1.99 2.88
N LEU A 123 -26.34 0.85 3.38
CA LEU A 123 -27.19 -0.18 3.99
C LEU A 123 -27.76 0.30 5.33
N LEU A 124 -26.95 0.95 6.17
CA LEU A 124 -27.39 1.57 7.43
C LEU A 124 -28.41 2.69 7.19
N ARG A 125 -28.20 3.57 6.20
CA ARG A 125 -29.18 4.61 5.85
C ARG A 125 -30.50 4.02 5.35
N GLY A 126 -30.43 2.98 4.52
CA GLY A 126 -31.62 2.26 4.04
C GLY A 126 -32.41 1.61 5.18
N LEU A 127 -31.71 0.95 6.11
CA LEU A 127 -32.33 0.33 7.27
C LEU A 127 -32.98 1.37 8.21
N ALA A 128 -32.31 2.49 8.44
CA ALA A 128 -32.86 3.60 9.22
C ALA A 128 -34.14 4.15 8.58
N ALA A 129 -34.10 4.48 7.28
CA ALA A 129 -35.27 4.98 6.56
C ALA A 129 -36.45 3.99 6.58
N ALA A 130 -36.18 2.70 6.38
CA ALA A 130 -37.20 1.64 6.44
C ALA A 130 -37.85 1.55 7.83
N THR A 131 -37.03 1.59 8.88
CA THR A 131 -37.52 1.49 10.28
C THR A 131 -38.39 2.69 10.66
N LEU A 132 -38.01 3.89 10.23
CA LEU A 132 -38.79 5.11 10.45
C LEU A 132 -40.10 5.10 9.68
N THR A 133 -40.06 4.70 8.41
CA THR A 133 -41.25 4.55 7.58
C THR A 133 -42.23 3.56 8.22
N LEU A 134 -41.73 2.42 8.72
CA LEU A 134 -42.54 1.44 9.43
C LEU A 134 -43.17 2.04 10.70
N GLY A 135 -42.40 2.81 11.48
CA GLY A 135 -42.91 3.52 12.66
C GLY A 135 -44.04 4.50 12.33
N ILE A 136 -43.91 5.28 11.26
CA ILE A 136 -44.95 6.20 10.78
C ILE A 136 -46.20 5.45 10.34
N VAL A 137 -46.06 4.35 9.58
CA VAL A 137 -47.19 3.52 9.13
C VAL A 137 -47.93 2.89 10.32
N LEU A 138 -47.21 2.38 11.32
CA LEU A 138 -47.82 1.83 12.53
C LEU A 138 -48.55 2.91 13.34
N LEU A 139 -47.98 4.12 13.43
CA LEU A 139 -48.65 5.27 14.04
C LEU A 139 -49.86 5.75 13.22
N ALA A 140 -49.91 5.49 11.91
CA ALA A 140 -51.02 5.84 11.05
C ALA A 140 -52.22 4.87 11.19
N MET A 141 -52.01 3.64 11.68
CA MET A 141 -53.08 2.66 11.87
C MET A 141 -54.11 3.11 12.93
N PRO A 142 -55.40 2.85 12.71
CA PRO A 142 -56.46 3.17 13.67
C PRO A 142 -56.43 2.21 14.86
N GLY A 143 -56.49 2.73 16.10
CA GLY A 143 -56.52 1.92 17.32
C GLY A 143 -56.10 2.61 18.61
N THR A 144 -55.44 3.78 18.54
CA THR A 144 -54.93 4.53 19.71
C THR A 144 -55.50 5.95 19.77
N ALA A 145 -55.62 6.51 20.98
CA ALA A 145 -56.14 7.85 21.21
C ALA A 145 -55.30 8.91 20.46
N GLY A 146 -55.97 9.80 19.72
CA GLY A 146 -55.31 10.72 18.77
C GLY A 146 -54.22 11.62 19.37
N TRP A 147 -54.36 12.01 20.64
CA TRP A 147 -53.36 12.84 21.33
C TRP A 147 -52.05 12.09 21.62
N VAL A 148 -52.11 10.80 21.92
CA VAL A 148 -50.92 9.96 22.16
C VAL A 148 -50.12 9.80 20.86
N ARG A 149 -50.83 9.65 19.73
CA ARG A 149 -50.22 9.59 18.39
C ARG A 149 -49.52 10.90 18.04
N ALA A 150 -50.15 12.04 18.32
CA ALA A 150 -49.57 13.35 18.06
C ALA A 150 -48.28 13.58 18.88
N VAL A 151 -48.30 13.29 20.19
CA VAL A 151 -47.13 13.44 21.05
C VAL A 151 -45.99 12.52 20.62
N ALA A 152 -46.29 11.25 20.30
CA ALA A 152 -45.29 10.29 19.84
C ALA A 152 -44.67 10.70 18.50
N ALA A 153 -45.47 11.19 17.55
CA ALA A 153 -44.99 11.67 16.25
C ALA A 153 -44.10 12.92 16.40
N SER A 154 -44.49 13.89 17.23
CA SER A 154 -43.69 15.08 17.49
C SER A 154 -42.37 14.76 18.18
N ALA A 155 -42.36 13.83 19.15
CA ALA A 155 -41.15 13.39 19.82
C ALA A 155 -40.20 12.64 18.87
N ALA A 156 -40.74 11.78 18.00
CA ALA A 156 -39.96 11.08 16.98
C ALA A 156 -39.35 12.06 15.96
N GLY A 157 -40.13 13.03 15.45
CA GLY A 157 -39.63 14.06 14.54
C GLY A 157 -38.50 14.88 15.15
N LEU A 158 -38.62 15.30 16.42
CA LEU A 158 -37.55 16.02 17.13
C LEU A 158 -36.27 15.20 17.27
N LEU A 159 -36.39 13.90 17.60
CA LEU A 159 -35.24 13.00 17.68
C LEU A 159 -34.57 12.80 16.31
N LEU A 160 -35.36 12.80 15.23
CA LEU A 160 -34.84 12.70 13.87
C LEU A 160 -34.10 13.96 13.42
N ILE A 161 -34.61 15.16 13.74
CA ILE A 161 -33.92 16.42 13.46
C ILE A 161 -32.62 16.51 14.25
N ALA A 162 -32.64 16.12 15.53
CA ALA A 162 -31.43 16.08 16.36
C ALA A 162 -30.41 15.07 15.82
N GLY A 163 -30.89 13.88 15.40
CA GLY A 163 -30.08 12.86 14.73
C GLY A 163 -29.47 13.37 13.43
N ALA A 164 -30.26 14.04 12.58
CA ALA A 164 -29.82 14.64 11.32
C ALA A 164 -28.71 15.69 11.53
N GLY A 165 -28.91 16.57 12.51
CA GLY A 165 -27.94 17.60 12.88
C GLY A 165 -26.64 16.98 13.36
N SER A 166 -26.70 15.98 14.24
CA SER A 166 -25.52 15.29 14.75
C SER A 166 -24.76 14.52 13.66
N ALA A 167 -25.46 13.81 12.78
CA ALA A 167 -24.85 13.07 11.67
C ALA A 167 -24.19 13.99 10.64
N SER A 168 -24.83 15.12 10.32
CA SER A 168 -24.30 16.10 9.36
C SER A 168 -23.12 16.90 9.91
N ARG A 169 -23.17 17.29 11.20
CA ARG A 169 -22.17 18.20 11.79
C ARG A 169 -21.05 17.50 12.54
N ALA A 170 -21.34 16.45 13.30
CA ALA A 170 -20.34 15.78 14.15
C ALA A 170 -19.65 14.62 13.43
N VAL A 171 -20.35 13.93 12.53
CA VAL A 171 -19.83 12.77 11.79
C VAL A 171 -19.35 13.14 10.38
N GLY A 172 -19.69 14.34 9.89
CA GLY A 172 -19.36 14.79 8.54
C GLY A 172 -20.09 14.01 7.44
N ASP A 173 -21.10 13.22 7.80
CA ASP A 173 -21.90 12.44 6.85
C ASP A 173 -23.16 13.21 6.45
N ALA A 174 -22.98 14.12 5.48
CA ALA A 174 -24.06 14.93 4.92
C ALA A 174 -25.20 14.09 4.32
N GLY A 175 -24.91 12.86 3.87
CA GLY A 175 -25.92 11.96 3.30
C GLY A 175 -26.81 11.30 4.35
N ALA A 176 -26.28 11.01 5.54
CA ALA A 176 -27.10 10.54 6.65
C ALA A 176 -27.95 11.68 7.24
N GLY A 177 -27.39 12.89 7.28
CA GLY A 177 -28.11 14.10 7.70
C GLY A 177 -29.32 14.43 6.82
N SER A 178 -29.20 14.32 5.50
CA SER A 178 -30.32 14.62 4.58
C SER A 178 -31.46 13.62 4.68
N VAL A 179 -31.17 12.32 4.86
CA VAL A 179 -32.21 11.28 4.99
C VAL A 179 -32.98 11.43 6.30
N LEU A 180 -32.30 11.69 7.41
CA LEU A 180 -32.94 11.91 8.70
C LEU A 180 -33.75 13.22 8.70
N GLY A 181 -33.25 14.27 8.05
CA GLY A 181 -33.97 15.54 7.91
C GLY A 181 -35.22 15.45 7.04
N LEU A 182 -35.22 14.60 5.99
CA LEU A 182 -36.40 14.38 5.14
C LEU A 182 -37.50 13.58 5.87
N MET A 183 -37.12 12.72 6.80
CA MET A 183 -38.04 11.82 7.52
C MET A 183 -38.62 12.42 8.81
N ALA A 184 -38.16 13.61 9.20
CA ALA A 184 -38.66 14.35 10.35
C ALA A 184 -39.86 15.23 10.02
#